data_AF-A0A2T3KLB6-F1
#
_entry.id   AF-A0A2T3KLB6-F1
#
_cell.length_a   1.000
_cell.length_b   1.000
_cell.length_c   1.000
_cell.angle_alpha   90.00
_cell.angle_beta   90.00
_cell.angle_gamma   90.00
#
_symmetry.space_group_name_H-M   'P 1'
#
loop_
_entity.id
_entity.type
_entity.pdbx_description
1 polymer ?
#
loop_
_entity_poly.entity_id
_entity_poly.type
_entity_poly.pdbx_seq_one_letter_code
_entity_poly.pdbx_strand_id
1 'polypeptide(L)'
;MSDTQWMFDDLPVGSIERFVEGCWSLSMLRFHIETNKITPTIRKRIDDHNNMRNISVLEFDLNTLVHTYRTDVSLNDALEEKDELVWLWFNNSQVLVDSNFAGWLRSRLTVRDINNLRCVFITEGDAVNSIFFDYSAPLYLATNNLLKYFEL
;
A
#
# COMPACT_ATOMS: atom_id res chain seq x y z
N MET A 1 -3.28 -15.80 -21.41
CA MET A 1 -2.16 -16.13 -20.50
C MET A 1 -0.88 -15.83 -21.25
N SER A 2 -0.49 -14.56 -21.18
CA SER A 2 0.59 -13.84 -21.86
C SER A 2 0.25 -12.36 -21.58
N ASP A 3 1.15 -11.46 -21.20
CA ASP A 3 2.62 -11.50 -21.36
C ASP A 3 3.42 -11.42 -20.04
N THR A 4 2.76 -11.26 -18.89
CA THR A 4 3.39 -10.94 -17.59
C THR A 4 4.44 -11.94 -17.09
N GLN A 5 4.36 -13.19 -17.52
CA GLN A 5 5.26 -14.25 -17.04
C GLN A 5 6.74 -14.02 -17.44
N TRP A 6 7.00 -13.27 -18.52
CA TRP A 6 8.36 -12.91 -18.95
C TRP A 6 9.00 -11.77 -18.13
N MET A 7 8.37 -11.27 -17.07
CA MET A 7 8.97 -10.25 -16.19
C MET A 7 9.21 -10.69 -14.75
N PHE A 8 8.67 -11.82 -14.28
CA PHE A 8 8.87 -12.24 -12.88
C PHE A 8 10.17 -13.02 -12.67
N ASP A 9 10.51 -13.93 -13.58
CA ASP A 9 11.66 -14.83 -13.40
C ASP A 9 13.01 -14.18 -13.68
N ASP A 10 13.04 -13.18 -14.57
CA ASP A 10 14.23 -12.37 -14.91
C ASP A 10 14.66 -11.41 -13.79
N LEU A 11 13.76 -11.09 -12.83
CA LEU A 11 14.11 -10.24 -11.69
C LEU A 11 14.87 -11.04 -10.64
N PRO A 12 15.94 -10.49 -10.02
CA PRO A 12 16.74 -11.25 -9.04
C PRO A 12 15.91 -11.76 -7.86
N VAL A 13 16.20 -12.98 -7.40
CA VAL A 13 15.58 -13.54 -6.19
C VAL A 13 15.94 -12.66 -4.99
N GLY A 14 14.94 -12.25 -4.21
CA GLY A 14 15.10 -11.31 -3.10
C GLY A 14 15.17 -9.83 -3.50
N SER A 15 14.99 -9.47 -4.78
CA SER A 15 14.92 -8.06 -5.18
C SER A 15 13.57 -7.42 -4.82
N ILE A 16 13.60 -6.12 -4.54
CA ILE A 16 12.41 -5.30 -4.22
C ILE A 16 11.44 -5.29 -5.41
N GLU A 17 12.00 -5.23 -6.62
CA GLU A 17 11.27 -5.29 -7.90
C GLU A 17 10.53 -6.62 -8.04
N ARG A 18 11.20 -7.76 -7.76
CA ARG A 18 10.56 -9.09 -7.81
C ARG A 18 9.45 -9.23 -6.76
N PHE A 19 9.62 -8.62 -5.58
CA PHE A 19 8.58 -8.59 -4.56
C PHE A 19 7.36 -7.76 -5.00
N VAL A 20 7.57 -6.55 -5.56
CA VAL A 20 6.48 -5.73 -6.11
C VAL A 20 5.70 -6.49 -7.19
N GLU A 21 6.38 -7.27 -8.04
CA GLU A 21 5.71 -8.17 -9.00
C GLU A 21 4.91 -9.29 -8.35
N GLY A 22 5.41 -9.89 -7.26
CA GLY A 22 4.64 -10.85 -6.47
C GLY A 22 3.38 -10.20 -5.90
N CYS A 23 3.50 -8.98 -5.38
CA CYS A 23 2.37 -8.22 -4.83
C CYS A 23 1.30 -7.90 -5.88
N TRP A 24 1.69 -7.55 -7.10
CA TRP A 24 0.76 -7.39 -8.23
C TRP A 24 0.14 -8.74 -8.63
N SER A 25 0.95 -9.76 -8.89
CA SER A 25 0.53 -11.07 -9.41
C SER A 25 -0.33 -11.91 -8.44
N LEU A 26 -0.21 -11.68 -7.13
CA LEU A 26 -0.95 -12.39 -6.08
C LEU A 26 -2.12 -11.57 -5.49
N SER A 27 -2.51 -10.46 -6.13
CA SER A 27 -3.57 -9.53 -5.67
C SER A 27 -3.44 -9.09 -4.20
N MET A 28 -2.20 -8.87 -3.74
CA MET A 28 -1.91 -8.48 -2.35
C MET A 28 -2.18 -6.98 -2.14
N LEU A 29 -3.43 -6.60 -1.89
CA LEU A 29 -3.90 -5.20 -1.84
C LEU A 29 -3.17 -4.30 -0.81
N ARG A 30 -2.83 -4.79 0.39
CA ARG A 30 -2.42 -3.94 1.52
C ARG A 30 -1.07 -4.31 2.13
N PHE A 31 -0.27 -3.29 2.42
CA PHE A 31 1.00 -3.38 3.12
C PHE A 31 1.14 -2.37 4.26
N HIS A 32 2.01 -2.63 5.21
CA HIS A 32 2.49 -1.66 6.19
C HIS A 32 4.02 -1.65 6.28
N ILE A 33 4.58 -0.53 6.71
CA ILE A 33 6.02 -0.32 6.89
C ILE A 33 6.26 0.74 7.97
N GLU A 34 7.31 0.56 8.77
CA GLU A 34 7.73 1.60 9.72
C GLU A 34 8.59 2.65 9.00
N THR A 35 8.43 3.93 9.32
CA THR A 35 9.12 5.06 8.65
C THR A 35 10.65 4.90 8.66
N ASN A 36 11.22 4.32 9.71
CA ASN A 36 12.66 4.06 9.83
C ASN A 36 13.18 2.92 8.91
N LYS A 37 12.30 2.08 8.36
CA LYS A 37 12.64 0.96 7.46
C LYS A 37 12.48 1.32 5.98
N ILE A 38 11.65 2.32 5.65
CA ILE A 38 11.46 2.81 4.27
C ILE A 38 12.49 3.90 3.91
N THR A 39 13.71 3.49 3.56
CA THR A 39 14.72 4.45 3.08
C THR A 39 14.30 5.09 1.75
N PRO A 40 14.72 6.34 1.44
CA PRO A 40 14.43 6.97 0.16
C PRO A 40 14.89 6.14 -1.05
N THR A 41 15.97 5.38 -0.91
CA THR A 41 16.48 4.46 -1.95
C THR A 41 15.55 3.28 -2.19
N ILE A 42 14.96 2.70 -1.13
CA ILE A 42 13.98 1.61 -1.23
C ILE A 42 12.68 2.14 -1.86
N ARG A 43 12.18 3.29 -1.39
CA ARG A 43 10.99 3.95 -1.92
C ARG A 43 11.14 4.23 -3.42
N LYS A 44 12.21 4.93 -3.81
CA LYS A 44 12.50 5.25 -5.22
C LYS A 44 12.58 4.00 -6.11
N ARG A 45 13.14 2.87 -5.64
CA ARG A 45 13.17 1.62 -6.44
C ARG A 45 11.78 1.05 -6.70
N ILE A 46 10.89 1.09 -5.70
CA ILE A 46 9.48 0.70 -5.86
C ILE A 46 8.76 1.65 -6.82
N ASP A 47 9.01 2.96 -6.69
CA ASP A 47 8.39 3.98 -7.51
C ASP A 47 8.86 3.88 -8.97
N ASP A 48 10.18 3.78 -9.20
CA ASP A 48 10.79 3.59 -10.53
C ASP A 48 10.20 2.35 -11.22
N HIS A 49 10.11 1.21 -10.52
CA HIS A 49 9.62 -0.05 -11.08
C HIS A 49 8.12 -0.01 -11.41
N ASN A 50 7.28 0.60 -10.58
CA ASN A 50 5.87 0.84 -10.89
C ASN A 50 5.72 1.79 -12.09
N ASN A 51 6.44 2.92 -12.11
CA ASN A 51 6.39 3.89 -13.20
C ASN A 51 6.85 3.29 -14.54
N MET A 52 7.87 2.41 -14.56
CA MET A 52 8.30 1.67 -15.77
C MET A 52 7.21 0.77 -16.36
N ARG A 53 6.13 0.50 -15.62
CA ARG A 53 4.99 -0.33 -16.02
C ARG A 53 3.72 0.48 -16.29
N ASN A 54 3.81 1.80 -16.26
CA ASN A 54 2.67 2.74 -16.33
C ASN A 54 1.70 2.57 -15.15
N ILE A 55 2.21 2.18 -13.97
CA ILE A 55 1.46 2.12 -12.72
C ILE A 55 1.62 3.46 -12.01
N SER A 56 0.52 4.18 -11.81
CA SER A 56 0.52 5.52 -11.21
C SER A 56 0.88 5.47 -9.73
N VAL A 57 1.98 6.11 -9.35
CA VAL A 57 2.42 6.24 -7.95
C VAL A 57 1.87 7.54 -7.37
N LEU A 58 1.02 7.46 -6.34
CA LEU A 58 0.44 8.62 -5.67
C LEU A 58 0.73 8.59 -4.16
N GLU A 59 0.74 9.77 -3.55
CA GLU A 59 1.05 9.93 -2.13
C GLU A 59 -0.02 10.73 -1.41
N PHE A 60 -0.35 10.29 -0.20
CA PHE A 60 -1.34 10.94 0.65
C PHE A 60 -0.76 11.10 2.06
N ASP A 61 -0.95 12.29 2.64
CA ASP A 61 -0.72 12.54 4.06
C ASP A 61 -2.03 12.39 4.84
N LEU A 62 -2.10 11.37 5.69
CA LEU A 62 -3.30 11.09 6.45
C LEU A 62 -3.55 12.13 7.56
N ASN A 63 -2.53 12.86 8.03
CA ASN A 63 -2.72 13.98 8.97
C ASN A 63 -3.49 15.13 8.32
N THR A 64 -3.18 15.46 7.06
CA THR A 64 -3.93 16.47 6.28
C THR A 64 -5.35 16.00 5.95
N LEU A 65 -5.52 14.70 5.64
CA LEU A 65 -6.81 14.14 5.20
C LEU A 65 -7.81 13.83 6.33
N VAL A 66 -7.39 13.72 7.60
CA VAL A 66 -8.26 13.28 8.72
C VAL A 66 -9.54 14.12 8.90
N HIS A 67 -9.54 15.37 8.41
CA HIS A 67 -10.70 16.27 8.46
C HIS A 67 -11.52 16.31 7.15
N THR A 68 -10.99 15.82 6.03
CA THR A 68 -11.55 16.02 4.68
C THR A 68 -11.78 14.75 3.86
N TYR A 69 -11.30 13.58 4.31
CA TYR A 69 -11.23 12.33 3.55
C TYR A 69 -12.51 11.88 2.82
N ARG A 70 -13.71 12.21 3.34
CA ARG A 70 -15.00 11.87 2.69
C ARG A 70 -15.34 12.74 1.47
N THR A 71 -14.62 13.84 1.29
CA THR A 71 -14.84 14.87 0.26
C THR A 71 -13.57 15.20 -0.53
N ASP A 72 -12.43 14.61 -0.17
CA ASP A 72 -11.18 14.76 -0.91
C ASP A 72 -11.27 13.99 -2.24
N VAL A 73 -11.34 14.74 -3.35
CA VAL A 73 -11.58 14.16 -4.69
C VAL A 73 -10.44 13.23 -5.09
N SER A 74 -9.19 13.65 -4.87
CA SER A 74 -7.99 12.88 -5.23
C SER A 74 -7.93 11.54 -4.50
N LEU A 75 -8.20 11.53 -3.19
CA LEU A 75 -8.25 10.31 -2.39
C LEU A 75 -9.39 9.38 -2.82
N ASN A 76 -10.54 9.92 -3.23
CA ASN A 76 -11.68 9.10 -3.62
C ASN A 76 -11.48 8.44 -4.99
N ASP A 77 -10.97 9.17 -6.00
CA ASP A 77 -10.57 8.64 -7.31
C ASP A 77 -9.48 7.56 -7.19
N ALA A 78 -8.45 7.83 -6.39
CA ALA A 78 -7.36 6.89 -6.12
C ALA A 78 -7.79 5.62 -5.37
N LEU A 79 -9.01 5.61 -4.80
CA LEU A 79 -9.62 4.46 -4.12
C LEU A 79 -10.77 3.84 -4.92
N GLU A 80 -10.94 4.19 -6.19
CA GLU A 80 -11.94 3.59 -7.08
C GLU A 80 -11.38 2.46 -7.95
N GLU A 81 -12.27 1.52 -8.27
CA GLU A 81 -11.99 0.38 -9.13
C GLU A 81 -12.04 0.87 -10.59
N LYS A 82 -10.87 0.97 -11.21
CA LYS A 82 -10.66 1.45 -12.59
C LYS A 82 -9.56 0.64 -13.27
N ASP A 83 -9.51 0.69 -14.61
CA ASP A 83 -8.49 -0.03 -15.40
C ASP A 83 -7.05 0.45 -15.11
N GLU A 84 -6.89 1.68 -14.61
CA GLU A 84 -5.60 2.26 -14.22
C GLU A 84 -5.07 1.60 -12.93
N LEU A 85 -3.87 1.03 -13.01
CA LEU A 85 -3.15 0.48 -11.86
C LEU A 85 -2.52 1.61 -11.03
N VAL A 86 -2.73 1.58 -9.71
CA VAL A 86 -2.31 2.63 -8.77
C VAL A 86 -1.55 2.04 -7.58
N TRP A 87 -0.40 2.64 -7.25
CA TRP A 87 0.37 2.37 -6.03
C TRP A 87 0.26 3.57 -5.07
N LEU A 88 -0.26 3.36 -3.85
CA LEU A 88 -0.48 4.42 -2.87
C LEU A 88 0.47 4.37 -1.68
N TRP A 89 1.14 5.48 -1.42
CA TRP A 89 1.86 5.74 -0.17
C TRP A 89 0.99 6.53 0.81
N PHE A 90 0.53 5.87 1.88
CA PHE A 90 -0.18 6.49 2.98
C PHE A 90 0.79 6.88 4.10
N ASN A 91 1.20 8.15 4.11
CA ASN A 91 2.08 8.73 5.12
C ASN A 91 1.28 9.08 6.38
N ASN A 92 1.95 9.10 7.55
CA ASN A 92 1.36 9.42 8.86
C ASN A 92 0.19 8.51 9.29
N SER A 93 0.31 7.19 9.06
CA SER A 93 -0.75 6.22 9.36
C SER A 93 -1.11 6.09 10.84
N GLN A 94 -0.32 6.63 11.77
CA GLN A 94 -0.63 6.71 13.20
C GLN A 94 -1.96 7.42 13.52
N VAL A 95 -2.50 8.24 12.61
CA VAL A 95 -3.84 8.86 12.74
C VAL A 95 -5.01 7.86 12.59
N LEU A 96 -4.71 6.62 12.21
CA LEU A 96 -5.72 5.55 11.98
C LEU A 96 -6.04 4.71 13.23
N VAL A 97 -5.33 4.87 14.34
CA VAL A 97 -5.46 4.01 15.53
C VAL A 97 -6.90 3.93 16.06
N ASP A 98 -7.54 5.08 16.34
CA ASP A 98 -8.88 5.16 16.94
C ASP A 98 -9.79 6.16 16.20
N SER A 99 -9.81 6.14 14.86
CA SER A 99 -10.49 7.18 14.07
C SER A 99 -11.60 6.67 13.13
N ASN A 100 -12.65 7.50 12.99
CA ASN A 100 -13.69 7.35 11.96
C ASN A 100 -13.11 7.26 10.54
N PHE A 101 -11.91 7.82 10.33
CA PHE A 101 -11.17 7.76 9.08
C PHE A 101 -10.71 6.34 8.77
N ALA A 102 -10.12 5.61 9.73
CA ALA A 102 -9.74 4.21 9.56
C ALA A 102 -10.94 3.31 9.25
N GLY A 103 -12.06 3.52 9.95
CA GLY A 103 -13.31 2.81 9.68
C GLY A 103 -13.83 2.99 8.25
N TRP A 104 -13.75 4.22 7.73
CA TRP A 104 -14.12 4.56 6.34
C TRP A 104 -13.11 4.04 5.31
N LEU A 105 -11.80 4.24 5.53
CA LEU A 105 -10.75 3.84 4.61
C LEU A 105 -10.74 2.32 4.44
N ARG A 106 -10.97 1.58 5.53
CA ARG A 106 -11.26 0.14 5.47
C ARG A 106 -12.46 -0.17 4.58
N SER A 107 -13.58 0.53 4.71
CA SER A 107 -14.77 0.23 3.90
C SER A 107 -14.55 0.44 2.40
N ARG A 108 -13.70 1.40 2.01
CA ARG A 108 -13.22 1.52 0.62
C ARG A 108 -12.32 0.33 0.26
N LEU A 109 -11.30 0.04 1.06
CA LEU A 109 -10.31 -1.03 0.83
C LEU A 109 -10.82 -2.48 1.05
N THR A 110 -12.11 -2.70 1.31
CA THR A 110 -12.71 -4.04 1.55
C THR A 110 -13.75 -4.43 0.51
N VAL A 111 -13.91 -3.65 -0.57
CA VAL A 111 -14.60 -4.11 -1.79
C VAL A 111 -13.81 -5.30 -2.37
N ARG A 112 -14.52 -6.33 -2.84
CA ARG A 112 -13.97 -7.68 -3.00
C ARG A 112 -12.85 -7.80 -4.05
N ASP A 113 -12.89 -6.98 -5.09
CA ASP A 113 -12.16 -7.23 -6.34
C ASP A 113 -11.32 -6.03 -6.81
N ILE A 114 -10.87 -5.16 -5.88
CA ILE A 114 -9.97 -4.03 -6.18
C ILE A 114 -8.57 -4.54 -6.57
N ASN A 115 -8.45 -5.03 -7.81
CA ASN A 115 -7.23 -5.59 -8.37
C ASN A 115 -6.28 -4.51 -8.89
N ASN A 116 -6.78 -3.29 -9.15
CA ASN A 116 -6.01 -2.16 -9.68
C ASN A 116 -5.18 -1.41 -8.62
N LEU A 117 -5.51 -1.54 -7.34
CA LEU A 117 -4.87 -0.78 -6.26
C LEU A 117 -3.86 -1.64 -5.49
N ARG A 118 -2.71 -1.07 -5.13
CA ARG A 118 -1.85 -1.55 -4.03
C ARG A 118 -1.56 -0.37 -3.10
N CYS A 119 -1.68 -0.54 -1.79
CA CYS A 119 -1.43 0.56 -0.85
C CYS A 119 -0.52 0.16 0.32
N VAL A 120 0.35 1.10 0.72
CA VAL A 120 1.34 0.93 1.79
C VAL A 120 1.12 1.98 2.87
N PHE A 121 0.84 1.52 4.08
CA PHE A 121 0.72 2.35 5.28
C PHE A 121 2.09 2.57 5.92
N ILE A 122 2.62 3.78 5.82
CA ILE A 122 3.83 4.23 6.51
C ILE A 122 3.44 4.70 7.92
N THR A 123 4.04 4.07 8.93
CA THR A 123 3.72 4.21 10.36
C THR A 123 4.93 4.62 11.19
N GLU A 124 4.71 5.47 12.19
CA GLU A 124 5.74 5.80 13.19
C GLU A 124 5.47 5.13 14.54
N GLY A 125 6.52 4.61 15.17
CA GLY A 125 6.49 3.96 16.48
C GLY A 125 5.67 2.66 16.52
N ASP A 126 5.30 2.26 17.74
CA ASP A 126 4.56 1.01 18.00
C ASP A 126 3.11 1.02 17.49
N ALA A 127 2.65 2.14 16.90
CA ALA A 127 1.29 2.34 16.39
C ALA A 127 0.87 1.27 15.37
N VAL A 128 1.83 0.59 14.71
CA VAL A 128 1.62 -0.63 13.91
C VAL A 128 0.63 -1.58 14.61
N ASN A 129 0.94 -1.96 15.86
CA ASN A 129 0.21 -2.93 16.68
C ASN A 129 -1.23 -2.51 17.04
N SER A 130 -1.61 -1.26 16.75
CA SER A 130 -2.94 -0.72 16.99
C SER A 130 -3.67 -0.30 15.69
N ILE A 131 -3.19 -0.72 14.51
CA ILE A 131 -3.83 -0.42 13.20
C ILE A 131 -4.10 -1.71 12.40
N PHE A 132 -3.10 -2.60 12.28
CA PHE A 132 -3.16 -4.15 11.79
C PHE A 132 -2.85 -5.99 13.20
N PHE A 133 -3.42 -7.17 13.69
CA PHE A 133 -3.11 -7.79 15.00
C PHE A 133 -3.97 -7.30 16.18
N ASP A 134 -4.27 -5.99 16.28
CA ASP A 134 -5.47 -5.44 16.91
C ASP A 134 -6.72 -6.28 16.52
N TYR A 135 -7.42 -6.88 17.49
CA TYR A 135 -8.76 -7.43 17.31
C TYR A 135 -9.84 -6.35 17.35
N SER A 136 -9.59 -5.22 18.01
CA SER A 136 -10.47 -4.04 17.97
C SER A 136 -10.17 -3.12 16.77
N ALA A 137 -8.89 -2.92 16.42
CA ALA A 137 -8.47 -2.10 15.30
C ALA A 137 -8.62 -2.83 13.94
N PRO A 138 -9.29 -2.27 12.91
CA PRO A 138 -10.10 -3.13 12.05
C PRO A 138 -9.54 -3.44 10.65
N LEU A 139 -8.35 -2.95 10.27
CA LEU A 139 -7.78 -3.05 8.90
C LEU A 139 -7.14 -4.42 8.57
N TYR A 140 -7.20 -5.37 9.48
CA TYR A 140 -5.98 -6.10 9.83
C TYR A 140 -5.61 -7.31 8.97
N LEU A 141 -6.45 -8.37 8.93
CA LEU A 141 -6.04 -9.76 8.60
C LEU A 141 -5.41 -10.05 7.22
N ALA A 142 -5.31 -9.08 6.31
CA ALA A 142 -4.64 -9.24 5.01
C ALA A 142 -3.60 -8.14 4.71
N THR A 143 -3.24 -7.33 5.70
CA THR A 143 -2.22 -6.28 5.56
C THR A 143 -0.84 -6.84 5.90
N ASN A 144 0.08 -6.81 4.94
CA ASN A 144 1.39 -7.49 5.04
C ASN A 144 2.52 -6.50 5.39
N ASN A 145 3.53 -6.92 6.16
CA ASN A 145 4.73 -6.09 6.31
C ASN A 145 5.51 -6.08 4.99
N LEU A 146 5.71 -4.89 4.40
CA LEU A 146 6.29 -4.71 3.07
C LEU A 146 7.71 -5.27 2.95
N LEU A 147 8.54 -5.16 4.01
CA LEU A 147 9.96 -5.58 3.96
C LEU A 147 10.23 -6.92 4.66
N LYS A 148 9.19 -7.68 5.02
CA LYS A 148 9.31 -8.96 5.75
C LYS A 148 10.21 -10.01 5.06
N TYR A 149 10.41 -9.85 3.75
CA TYR A 149 11.10 -10.82 2.89
C TYR A 149 12.43 -10.31 2.32
N PHE A 150 12.97 -9.20 2.86
CA PHE A 150 14.32 -8.74 2.55
C PHE A 150 15.22 -8.86 3.78
N GLU A 151 16.41 -9.41 3.57
CA GLU A 151 17.55 -9.14 4.44
C GLU A 151 18.16 -7.80 3.98
N LEU A 152 18.34 -6.86 4.92
CA LEU A 152 18.91 -5.51 4.72
C LEU A 152 20.25 -5.38 5.46
#